data_AF-A0A6S7G8L2-F1
#
_entry.id   AF-A0A6S7G8L2-F1
#
_cell.length_a   1.000
_cell.length_b   1.000
_cell.length_c   1.000
_cell.angle_alpha   90.00
_cell.angle_beta   90.00
_cell.angle_gamma   90.00
#
_symmetry.space_group_name_H-M   'P 1'
#
loop_
_entity.id
_entity.type
_entity.pdbx_description
1 polymer ?
#
loop_
_entity_poly.entity_id
_entity_poly.type
_entity_poly.pdbx_seq_one_letter_code
_entity_poly.pdbx_strand_id
1 'polypeptide(L)'
;MAHENALEGDRNLRFLLEDVPEERDEVDSVSKHVINFESGSSVYLPKYFIDSENHAVKKGTRRLRMVSQGILKKLGRNFPHHHDGVAALLTFKDEIGDEQAKKLPSLLSDVCNGLVVLYHSSNLAILHMEASSYTVLGDKILEGNGYKIQNIVVTHLEALSLDPLPSCFLELPTPKSNGETIQEEFSNVLVTFCGSFNYLRLREGNVPDLKPNIPPVCLKPSVSLTLLFSKRAQRNAEKFNAILSGKDSPWVRYEPPDVVRVPFEQLFLLKNHSALPLGLISGNDVPGVRISVMFSTKKEEMAEFYRVLTGKTPVCRSDKTGTSYIIYPIATHLELQLIYNSTIHTDPSSNVVTICVRIADHEKVSTALHQPLTSIDTGHWETCDPVGNRIRLFTPFE
;
A
#
# COMPACT_ATOMS: atom_id res chain seq x y z
N MET A 1 -26.43 -20.08 15.62
CA MET A 1 -26.03 -18.65 15.56
C MET A 1 -24.69 -18.51 16.25
N ALA A 2 -23.62 -18.62 15.48
CA ALA A 2 -22.26 -18.27 15.88
C ALA A 2 -21.60 -17.69 14.62
N HIS A 3 -21.12 -16.46 14.72
CA HIS A 3 -20.55 -15.68 13.62
C HIS A 3 -19.17 -16.22 13.25
N GLU A 4 -19.09 -16.98 12.16
CA GLU A 4 -17.86 -17.18 11.40
C GLU A 4 -17.63 -15.95 10.51
N ASN A 5 -17.00 -14.92 11.06
CA ASN A 5 -16.35 -13.87 10.29
C ASN A 5 -14.85 -14.16 10.27
N ALA A 6 -14.44 -15.17 9.51
CA ALA A 6 -13.04 -15.39 9.17
C ALA A 6 -12.61 -14.33 8.15
N LEU A 7 -11.82 -13.37 8.62
CA LEU A 7 -11.08 -12.39 7.85
C LEU A 7 -10.01 -13.09 7.00
N GLU A 8 -10.39 -13.59 5.83
CA GLU A 8 -9.42 -14.08 4.84
C GLU A 8 -9.25 -13.06 3.70
N GLY A 9 -8.14 -12.35 3.75
CA GLY A 9 -7.47 -11.78 2.58
C GLY A 9 -6.12 -12.48 2.46
N ASP A 10 -6.15 -13.75 2.04
CA ASP A 10 -4.99 -14.62 1.90
C ASP A 10 -4.13 -14.12 0.71
N ARG A 11 -3.16 -13.26 1.00
CA ARG A 11 -2.09 -12.95 0.05
C ARG A 11 -1.05 -14.03 0.21
N ASN A 12 -0.89 -14.81 -0.85
CA ASN A 12 -0.24 -16.11 -0.89
C ASN A 12 1.19 -16.11 -0.28
N LEU A 13 1.26 -16.32 1.03
CA LEU A 13 2.44 -16.70 1.78
C LEU A 13 2.39 -18.19 2.15
N ARG A 14 1.48 -18.96 1.53
CA ARG A 14 1.33 -20.41 1.81
C ARG A 14 2.63 -21.16 1.56
N PHE A 15 3.45 -20.71 0.61
CA PHE A 15 4.77 -21.28 0.39
C PHE A 15 5.74 -21.14 1.58
N LEU A 16 5.52 -20.18 2.50
CA LEU A 16 6.27 -20.09 3.77
C LEU A 16 5.74 -21.05 4.85
N LEU A 17 4.60 -21.69 4.58
CA LEU A 17 3.81 -22.52 5.50
C LEU A 17 3.65 -23.98 5.04
N GLU A 18 3.74 -24.27 3.73
CA GLU A 18 3.49 -25.60 3.16
C GLU A 18 4.62 -26.61 3.47
N ASP A 19 4.21 -27.78 3.96
CA ASP A 19 5.06 -28.97 4.14
C ASP A 19 5.01 -29.80 2.85
N VAL A 20 5.89 -29.54 1.89
CA VAL A 20 6.07 -30.44 0.74
C VAL A 20 7.50 -31.02 0.78
N PRO A 21 7.63 -32.36 0.79
CA PRO A 21 8.93 -33.01 0.70
C PRO A 21 9.48 -32.82 -0.73
N GLU A 22 10.75 -32.43 -0.79
CA GLU A 22 11.73 -32.56 -1.87
C GLU A 22 11.23 -32.53 -3.33
N GLU A 23 11.83 -31.60 -4.10
CA GLU A 23 11.84 -31.57 -5.57
C GLU A 23 10.50 -31.29 -6.28
N ARG A 24 10.06 -30.02 -6.28
CA ARG A 24 9.68 -29.29 -7.51
C ARG A 24 9.24 -27.85 -7.23
N ASP A 25 9.52 -27.03 -8.23
CA ASP A 25 9.19 -25.62 -8.45
C ASP A 25 9.96 -24.60 -7.59
N GLU A 26 11.23 -24.39 -7.99
CA GLU A 26 11.79 -23.04 -7.92
C GLU A 26 10.83 -22.10 -8.66
N VAL A 27 10.40 -21.04 -7.98
CA VAL A 27 9.46 -20.05 -8.54
C VAL A 27 10.08 -19.43 -9.78
N ASP A 28 9.67 -19.94 -10.95
CA ASP A 28 9.95 -19.36 -12.25
C ASP A 28 8.98 -18.20 -12.46
N SER A 29 9.24 -17.10 -11.75
CA SER A 29 8.68 -15.80 -12.09
C SER A 29 9.62 -14.73 -11.57
N VAL A 30 10.64 -14.39 -12.37
CA VAL A 30 11.34 -13.10 -12.22
C VAL A 30 10.36 -12.02 -12.68
N SER A 31 9.32 -11.79 -11.86
CA SER A 31 8.44 -10.65 -12.05
C SER A 31 9.29 -9.42 -11.85
N LYS A 32 9.38 -8.57 -12.88
CA LYS A 32 9.98 -7.24 -12.73
C LYS A 32 9.12 -6.30 -11.85
N HIS A 33 7.93 -6.75 -11.45
CA HIS A 33 6.91 -5.97 -10.75
C HIS A 33 6.48 -6.66 -9.45
N VAL A 34 7.44 -6.94 -8.56
CA VAL A 34 7.15 -7.56 -7.26
C VAL A 34 6.50 -6.57 -6.30
N ILE A 35 6.89 -5.30 -6.39
CA ILE A 35 6.34 -4.19 -5.60
C ILE A 35 5.58 -3.22 -6.48
N ASN A 36 4.55 -2.61 -5.90
CA ASN A 36 3.79 -1.56 -6.56
C ASN A 36 4.68 -0.32 -6.74
N PHE A 37 4.84 0.12 -7.99
CA PHE A 37 5.63 1.28 -8.37
C PHE A 37 4.74 2.30 -9.06
N GLU A 38 4.64 3.46 -8.42
CA GLU A 38 3.84 4.56 -8.91
C GLU A 38 4.70 5.59 -9.58
N SER A 39 4.67 5.59 -10.91
CA SER A 39 5.27 6.67 -11.68
C SER A 39 4.44 7.95 -11.52
N GLY A 40 5.11 9.11 -11.55
CA GLY A 40 4.45 10.40 -11.36
C GLY A 40 3.34 10.72 -12.37
N SER A 41 3.31 10.01 -13.51
CA SER A 41 2.35 10.18 -14.61
C SER A 41 1.20 9.15 -14.62
N SER A 42 1.35 7.98 -13.99
CA SER A 42 0.42 6.85 -14.17
C SER A 42 -0.80 6.85 -13.24
N VAL A 43 -0.77 7.58 -12.13
CA VAL A 43 -1.76 7.45 -11.03
C VAL A 43 -2.78 8.60 -10.99
N TYR A 44 -2.66 9.52 -11.95
CA TYR A 44 -3.33 10.81 -11.91
C TYR A 44 -4.29 10.91 -13.08
N LEU A 45 -5.48 10.34 -12.91
CA LEU A 45 -6.56 10.46 -13.88
C LEU A 45 -7.55 11.55 -13.44
N PRO A 46 -8.10 12.32 -14.39
CA PRO A 46 -9.11 13.33 -14.09
C PRO A 46 -10.39 12.67 -13.60
N LYS A 47 -11.07 13.29 -12.64
CA LYS A 47 -12.43 12.90 -12.23
C LYS A 47 -13.43 13.83 -12.91
N TYR A 48 -14.47 13.25 -13.48
CA TYR A 48 -15.53 13.98 -14.18
C TYR A 48 -16.83 13.81 -13.43
N PHE A 49 -17.53 14.91 -13.14
CA PHE A 49 -18.79 14.82 -12.40
C PHE A 49 -19.69 16.02 -12.68
N ILE A 50 -20.96 15.89 -12.33
CA ILE A 50 -21.93 16.97 -12.33
C ILE A 50 -22.03 17.56 -10.92
N ASP A 51 -21.93 18.88 -10.79
CA ASP A 51 -22.08 19.57 -9.49
C ASP A 51 -23.55 19.76 -9.07
N SER A 52 -23.76 20.42 -7.93
CA SER A 52 -25.10 20.72 -7.40
C SER A 52 -25.94 21.65 -8.29
N GLU A 53 -25.30 22.38 -9.20
CA GLU A 53 -25.95 23.29 -10.15
C GLU A 53 -26.16 22.64 -11.53
N ASN A 54 -25.88 21.34 -11.65
CA ASN A 54 -25.90 20.56 -12.88
C ASN A 54 -24.85 20.97 -13.93
N HIS A 55 -23.75 21.59 -13.51
CA HIS A 55 -22.63 21.85 -14.40
C HIS A 55 -21.67 20.68 -14.42
N ALA A 56 -21.20 20.30 -15.61
CA ALA A 56 -20.16 19.31 -15.73
C ALA A 56 -18.80 19.91 -15.35
N VAL A 57 -18.09 19.24 -14.44
CA VAL A 57 -16.83 19.69 -13.87
C VAL A 57 -15.77 18.61 -14.06
N LYS A 58 -14.61 19.03 -14.57
CA LYS A 58 -13.37 18.25 -14.54
C LYS A 58 -12.57 18.66 -13.31
N LYS A 59 -12.49 17.80 -12.30
CA LYS A 59 -11.51 18.00 -11.22
C LYS A 59 -10.14 17.57 -11.74
N GLY A 60 -9.12 18.39 -11.44
CA GLY A 60 -7.72 18.13 -11.78
C GLY A 60 -7.29 16.71 -11.38
N THR A 61 -6.19 16.25 -11.98
CA THR A 61 -5.75 14.86 -11.83
C THR A 61 -5.54 14.50 -10.36
N ARG A 62 -6.22 13.46 -9.91
CA ARG A 62 -6.29 13.03 -8.50
C ARG A 62 -5.86 11.58 -8.38
N ARG A 63 -5.37 11.21 -7.20
CA ARG A 63 -4.97 9.83 -6.90
C ARG A 63 -6.19 8.93 -7.01
N LEU A 64 -5.98 7.77 -7.65
CA LEU A 64 -7.03 6.78 -7.82
C LEU A 64 -7.56 6.32 -6.46
N ARG A 65 -8.89 6.23 -6.35
CA ARG A 65 -9.51 5.68 -5.15
C ARG A 65 -9.37 4.16 -5.18
N MET A 66 -8.91 3.60 -4.07
CA MET A 66 -8.70 2.17 -3.91
C MET A 66 -10.01 1.45 -3.63
N VAL A 67 -10.24 0.30 -4.25
CA VAL A 67 -11.46 -0.49 -4.04
C VAL A 67 -11.35 -1.40 -2.82
N SER A 68 -12.46 -1.58 -2.09
CA SER A 68 -12.52 -2.46 -0.93
C SER A 68 -12.29 -3.93 -1.31
N GLN A 69 -11.75 -4.71 -0.39
CA GLN A 69 -11.64 -6.16 -0.57
C GLN A 69 -13.01 -6.82 -0.78
N GLY A 70 -14.08 -6.26 -0.23
CA GLY A 70 -15.44 -6.78 -0.42
C GLY A 70 -15.89 -6.70 -1.88
N ILE A 71 -15.66 -5.55 -2.52
CA ILE A 71 -15.91 -5.39 -3.96
C ILE A 71 -14.96 -6.29 -4.75
N LEU A 72 -13.65 -6.27 -4.47
CA LEU A 72 -12.68 -7.12 -5.20
C LEU A 72 -13.03 -8.62 -5.15
N LYS A 73 -13.52 -9.11 -4.01
CA LYS A 73 -14.03 -10.49 -3.88
C LYS A 73 -15.24 -10.75 -4.77
N LYS A 74 -16.17 -9.80 -4.85
CA LYS A 74 -17.35 -9.89 -5.74
C LYS A 74 -16.96 -9.82 -7.21
N LEU A 75 -15.88 -9.12 -7.56
CA LEU A 75 -15.34 -9.09 -8.94
C LEU A 75 -14.87 -10.49 -9.40
N GLY A 76 -14.39 -11.33 -8.48
CA GLY A 76 -14.00 -12.71 -8.77
C GLY A 76 -12.94 -12.86 -9.86
N ARG A 77 -12.91 -14.04 -10.53
CA ARG A 77 -12.01 -14.38 -11.64
C ARG A 77 -12.27 -13.59 -12.94
N ASN A 78 -13.27 -12.70 -12.98
CA ASN A 78 -13.62 -11.90 -14.16
C ASN A 78 -12.70 -10.69 -14.35
N PHE A 79 -11.51 -10.72 -13.77
CA PHE A 79 -10.54 -9.67 -13.91
C PHE A 79 -9.87 -9.83 -15.28
N PRO A 80 -10.10 -8.92 -16.23
CA PRO A 80 -9.39 -8.98 -17.50
C PRO A 80 -7.89 -8.81 -17.20
N HIS A 81 -7.07 -9.80 -17.60
CA HIS A 81 -5.61 -9.73 -17.51
C HIS A 81 -5.02 -8.76 -18.55
N HIS A 82 -5.81 -7.81 -19.04
CA HIS A 82 -5.41 -6.87 -20.07
C HIS A 82 -4.70 -5.69 -19.42
N HIS A 83 -3.40 -5.57 -19.73
CA HIS A 83 -2.48 -4.61 -19.15
C HIS A 83 -2.74 -3.13 -19.54
N ASP A 84 -3.65 -2.86 -20.49
CA ASP A 84 -3.84 -1.54 -21.09
C ASP A 84 -5.19 -0.86 -20.74
N GLY A 85 -5.87 -1.32 -19.69
CA GLY A 85 -7.18 -0.80 -19.28
C GLY A 85 -7.20 -0.01 -17.97
N VAL A 86 -8.23 0.81 -17.82
CA VAL A 86 -8.58 1.57 -16.62
C VAL A 86 -9.84 0.96 -16.03
N ALA A 87 -9.80 0.67 -14.73
CA ALA A 87 -11.00 0.43 -13.96
C ALA A 87 -11.66 1.78 -13.63
N ALA A 88 -12.93 1.95 -13.96
CA ALA A 88 -13.65 3.20 -13.76
C ALA A 88 -14.98 2.96 -13.05
N LEU A 89 -15.27 3.78 -12.06
CA LEU A 89 -16.57 3.92 -11.42
C LEU A 89 -17.43 4.87 -12.25
N LEU A 90 -18.58 4.38 -12.68
CA LEU A 90 -19.68 5.19 -13.18
C LEU A 90 -20.73 5.30 -12.09
N THR A 91 -21.18 6.53 -11.83
CA THR A 91 -22.39 6.78 -11.02
C THR A 91 -23.48 7.31 -11.93
N PHE A 92 -24.69 6.86 -11.69
CA PHE A 92 -25.87 7.20 -12.46
C PHE A 92 -26.79 8.11 -11.63
N LYS A 93 -27.55 8.96 -12.33
CA LYS A 93 -28.54 9.85 -11.70
C LYS A 93 -29.67 9.05 -11.05
N ASP A 94 -30.13 8.03 -11.77
CA ASP A 94 -31.26 7.18 -11.42
C ASP A 94 -30.77 5.74 -11.22
N GLU A 95 -31.58 4.93 -10.54
CA GLU A 95 -31.28 3.51 -10.39
C GLU A 95 -31.32 2.79 -11.74
N ILE A 96 -30.30 1.96 -11.99
CA ILE A 96 -30.20 1.05 -13.10
C ILE A 96 -30.50 -0.38 -12.61
N GLY A 97 -31.45 -1.05 -13.28
CA GLY A 97 -31.74 -2.45 -13.00
C GLY A 97 -30.67 -3.39 -13.58
N ASP A 98 -30.63 -4.64 -13.12
CA ASP A 98 -29.69 -5.67 -13.60
C ASP A 98 -29.68 -5.82 -15.13
N GLU A 99 -30.85 -5.77 -15.76
CA GLU A 99 -30.99 -5.87 -17.22
C GLU A 99 -30.37 -4.68 -17.96
N GLN A 100 -30.42 -3.48 -17.38
CA GLN A 100 -29.77 -2.30 -17.93
C GLN A 100 -28.25 -2.36 -17.70
N ALA A 101 -27.82 -2.79 -16.51
CA ALA A 101 -26.41 -2.98 -16.18
C ALA A 101 -25.73 -3.96 -17.13
N LYS A 102 -26.36 -5.12 -17.42
CA LYS A 102 -25.86 -6.11 -18.39
C LYS A 102 -25.77 -5.56 -19.81
N LYS A 103 -26.61 -4.58 -20.17
CA LYS A 103 -26.60 -3.92 -21.48
C LYS A 103 -25.60 -2.77 -21.58
N LEU A 104 -24.99 -2.32 -20.48
CA LEU A 104 -24.01 -1.22 -20.50
C LEU A 104 -22.92 -1.39 -21.57
N PRO A 105 -22.31 -2.57 -21.80
CA PRO A 105 -21.34 -2.74 -22.89
C PRO A 105 -21.91 -2.45 -24.26
N SER A 106 -23.14 -2.91 -24.54
CA SER A 106 -23.82 -2.63 -25.81
C SER A 106 -24.31 -1.19 -25.93
N LEU A 107 -24.63 -0.54 -24.80
CA LEU A 107 -25.11 0.83 -24.77
C LEU A 107 -23.96 1.85 -24.89
N LEU A 108 -22.76 1.44 -24.48
CA LEU A 108 -21.54 2.24 -24.52
C LEU A 108 -20.65 1.90 -25.72
N SER A 109 -21.01 0.93 -26.57
CA SER A 109 -20.17 0.50 -27.70
C SER A 109 -19.80 1.63 -28.66
N ASP A 110 -20.64 2.65 -28.76
CA ASP A 110 -20.42 3.80 -29.64
C ASP A 110 -19.36 4.78 -29.08
N VAL A 111 -19.01 4.65 -27.80
CA VAL A 111 -18.10 5.56 -27.07
C VAL A 111 -16.91 4.83 -26.47
N CYS A 112 -17.09 3.55 -26.13
CA CYS A 112 -16.12 2.74 -25.44
C CYS A 112 -15.95 1.39 -26.14
N ASN A 113 -14.70 1.06 -26.48
CA ASN A 113 -14.34 -0.26 -26.97
C ASN A 113 -13.86 -1.15 -25.81
N GLY A 114 -14.04 -2.46 -25.95
CA GLY A 114 -13.49 -3.46 -25.02
C GLY A 114 -14.03 -3.37 -23.59
N LEU A 115 -15.25 -2.85 -23.41
CA LEU A 115 -15.82 -2.59 -22.10
C LEU A 115 -16.31 -3.87 -21.41
N VAL A 116 -15.87 -4.07 -20.17
CA VAL A 116 -16.32 -5.17 -19.30
C VAL A 116 -16.95 -4.59 -18.04
N VAL A 117 -18.19 -4.98 -17.73
CA VAL A 117 -18.82 -4.64 -16.45
C VAL A 117 -18.24 -5.59 -15.39
N LEU A 118 -17.48 -5.03 -14.45
CA LEU A 118 -16.87 -5.79 -13.36
C LEU A 118 -17.86 -5.94 -12.19
N TYR A 119 -18.59 -4.86 -11.89
CA TYR A 119 -19.57 -4.82 -10.80
C TYR A 119 -20.66 -3.81 -11.11
N HIS A 120 -21.85 -4.02 -10.54
CA HIS A 120 -22.88 -3.00 -10.49
C HIS A 120 -23.66 -3.07 -9.18
N SER A 121 -24.25 -1.93 -8.83
CA SER A 121 -25.26 -1.78 -7.79
C SER A 121 -26.34 -0.82 -8.31
N SER A 122 -27.34 -0.49 -7.49
CA SER A 122 -28.54 0.24 -7.92
C SER A 122 -28.20 1.50 -8.72
N ASN A 123 -27.27 2.35 -8.29
CA ASN A 123 -26.96 3.60 -8.99
C ASN A 123 -25.49 3.73 -9.43
N LEU A 124 -24.75 2.62 -9.50
CA LEU A 124 -23.34 2.65 -9.88
C LEU A 124 -22.87 1.38 -10.58
N ALA A 125 -21.81 1.50 -11.37
CA ALA A 125 -21.14 0.38 -12.02
C ALA A 125 -19.63 0.58 -12.01
N ILE A 126 -18.88 -0.49 -11.80
CA ILE A 126 -17.43 -0.52 -12.01
C ILE A 126 -17.18 -1.24 -13.33
N LEU A 127 -16.50 -0.55 -14.23
CA LEU A 127 -16.22 -0.99 -15.59
C LEU A 127 -14.71 -1.09 -15.77
N HIS A 128 -14.26 -2.03 -16.59
CA HIS A 128 -12.93 -2.02 -17.17
C HIS A 128 -13.05 -1.54 -18.62
N MET A 129 -12.25 -0.56 -19.00
CA MET A 129 -12.26 0.03 -20.35
C MET A 129 -10.86 0.49 -20.75
N GLU A 130 -10.62 0.68 -22.04
CA GLU A 130 -9.36 1.30 -22.49
C GLU A 130 -9.19 2.73 -21.94
N ALA A 131 -7.95 3.17 -21.72
CA ALA A 131 -7.66 4.54 -21.25
C ALA A 131 -8.16 5.63 -22.21
N SER A 132 -8.17 5.34 -23.52
CA SER A 132 -8.76 6.19 -24.57
C SER A 132 -10.27 6.35 -24.34
N SER A 133 -10.98 5.24 -24.13
CA SER A 133 -12.42 5.19 -23.87
C SER A 133 -12.81 5.96 -22.60
N TYR A 134 -11.99 5.89 -21.55
CA TYR A 134 -12.17 6.69 -20.33
C TYR A 134 -12.17 8.19 -20.63
N THR A 135 -11.23 8.63 -21.45
CA THR A 135 -11.08 10.06 -21.82
C THR A 135 -12.27 10.54 -22.64
N VAL A 136 -12.67 9.77 -23.66
CA VAL A 136 -13.82 10.11 -24.52
C VAL A 136 -15.12 10.18 -23.70
N LEU A 137 -15.35 9.23 -22.80
CA LEU A 137 -16.53 9.24 -21.93
C LEU A 137 -16.52 10.45 -20.99
N GLY A 138 -15.36 10.82 -20.45
CA GLY A 138 -15.18 12.02 -19.64
C GLY A 138 -15.51 13.30 -20.41
N ASP A 139 -15.04 13.41 -21.65
CA ASP A 139 -15.32 14.58 -22.50
C ASP A 139 -16.81 14.67 -22.86
N LYS A 140 -17.49 13.53 -23.07
CA LYS A 140 -18.95 13.50 -23.26
C LYS A 140 -19.73 14.01 -22.04
N ILE A 141 -19.26 13.72 -20.83
CA ILE A 141 -19.85 14.27 -19.61
C ILE A 141 -19.70 15.80 -19.57
N LEU A 142 -18.54 16.32 -19.98
CA LEU A 142 -18.25 17.75 -20.03
C LEU A 142 -19.09 18.50 -21.06
N GLU A 143 -19.29 17.92 -22.25
CA GLU A 143 -20.08 18.54 -23.34
C GLU A 143 -21.58 18.64 -23.01
N GLY A 144 -22.12 17.72 -22.21
CA GLY A 144 -23.56 17.48 -22.12
C GLY A 144 -24.26 17.78 -20.79
N ASN A 145 -23.58 18.34 -19.78
CA ASN A 145 -24.07 18.38 -18.38
C ASN A 145 -24.45 16.96 -17.90
N GLY A 146 -23.54 16.02 -18.12
CA GLY A 146 -23.78 14.58 -17.99
C GLY A 146 -23.77 13.87 -19.33
N TYR A 147 -23.62 12.54 -19.30
CA TYR A 147 -23.71 11.73 -20.51
C TYR A 147 -24.97 10.89 -20.48
N LYS A 148 -25.91 11.20 -21.39
CA LYS A 148 -27.19 10.50 -21.51
C LYS A 148 -27.08 9.35 -22.50
N ILE A 149 -27.26 8.13 -22.02
CA ILE A 149 -27.27 6.90 -22.79
C ILE A 149 -28.68 6.34 -22.75
N GLN A 150 -29.46 6.57 -23.81
CA GLN A 150 -30.89 6.27 -23.83
C GLN A 150 -31.62 6.93 -22.63
N ASN A 151 -32.04 6.12 -21.66
CA ASN A 151 -32.75 6.57 -20.45
C ASN A 151 -31.84 6.66 -19.20
N ILE A 152 -30.54 6.37 -19.35
CA ILE A 152 -29.56 6.38 -18.26
C ILE A 152 -28.75 7.67 -18.35
N VAL A 153 -28.56 8.36 -17.24
CA VAL A 153 -27.71 9.56 -17.17
C VAL A 153 -26.50 9.27 -16.29
N VAL A 154 -25.32 9.28 -16.89
CA VAL A 154 -24.04 9.19 -16.17
C VAL A 154 -23.70 10.55 -15.59
N THR A 155 -23.54 10.61 -14.27
CA THR A 155 -23.29 11.85 -13.51
C THR A 155 -21.88 11.94 -12.94
N HIS A 156 -21.19 10.81 -12.81
CA HIS A 156 -19.83 10.74 -12.27
C HIS A 156 -19.04 9.64 -12.98
N LEU A 157 -17.79 9.96 -13.31
CA LEU A 157 -16.79 9.06 -13.84
C LEU A 157 -15.47 9.25 -13.07
N GLU A 158 -15.00 8.19 -12.44
CA GLU A 158 -13.77 8.19 -11.64
C GLU A 158 -12.98 6.91 -11.85
N ALA A 159 -11.70 7.05 -12.21
CA ALA A 159 -10.80 5.91 -12.25
C ALA A 159 -10.51 5.38 -10.84
N LEU A 160 -10.46 4.05 -10.73
CA LEU A 160 -10.24 3.29 -9.51
C LEU A 160 -8.95 2.48 -9.62
N SER A 161 -8.25 2.31 -8.50
CA SER A 161 -7.21 1.31 -8.39
C SER A 161 -7.79 0.06 -7.76
N LEU A 162 -7.64 -1.05 -8.49
CA LEU A 162 -8.11 -2.37 -8.08
C LEU A 162 -7.01 -3.15 -7.33
N ASP A 163 -5.85 -2.55 -7.12
CA ASP A 163 -4.79 -3.20 -6.34
C ASP A 163 -5.29 -3.37 -4.91
N PRO A 164 -5.34 -4.61 -4.39
CA PRO A 164 -5.69 -4.78 -3.00
C PRO A 164 -4.55 -4.13 -2.18
N LEU A 165 -4.85 -3.17 -1.30
CA LEU A 165 -3.87 -2.65 -0.34
C LEU A 165 -4.02 -3.34 1.03
N PRO A 166 -2.90 -3.61 1.72
CA PRO A 166 -2.97 -4.20 3.06
C PRO A 166 -3.50 -3.14 4.05
N SER A 167 -3.87 -3.58 5.26
CA SER A 167 -4.32 -2.67 6.32
C SER A 167 -3.24 -1.68 6.77
N CYS A 168 -1.95 -2.00 6.56
CA CYS A 168 -0.83 -1.10 6.79
C CYS A 168 0.31 -1.42 5.80
N PHE A 169 0.96 -0.40 5.26
CA PHE A 169 2.14 -0.53 4.39
C PHE A 169 3.02 0.71 4.46
N LEU A 170 4.20 0.66 3.84
CA LEU A 170 5.11 1.79 3.72
C LEU A 170 5.07 2.37 2.30
N GLU A 171 5.04 3.69 2.19
CA GLU A 171 5.27 4.41 0.94
C GLU A 171 6.66 5.05 0.98
N LEU A 172 7.52 4.62 0.06
CA LEU A 172 8.89 5.10 -0.08
C LEU A 172 8.96 6.02 -1.31
N PRO A 173 9.22 7.32 -1.13
CA PRO A 173 9.34 8.20 -2.27
C PRO A 173 10.69 8.00 -2.96
N THR A 174 10.68 7.98 -4.30
CA THR A 174 11.87 7.85 -5.13
C THR A 174 12.06 9.09 -6.01
N PRO A 175 13.31 9.50 -6.28
CA PRO A 175 13.57 10.48 -7.32
C PRO A 175 13.17 9.95 -8.70
N LYS A 176 12.64 10.81 -9.57
CA LYS A 176 12.24 10.45 -10.95
C LYS A 176 13.39 9.86 -11.79
N SER A 177 14.63 10.22 -11.48
CA SER A 177 15.84 9.71 -12.16
C SER A 177 16.13 8.25 -11.84
N ASN A 178 15.74 7.78 -10.66
CA ASN A 178 16.20 6.51 -10.09
C ASN A 178 15.05 5.56 -9.71
N GLY A 179 13.79 5.93 -9.97
CA GLY A 179 12.60 5.19 -9.55
C GLY A 179 12.60 3.72 -10.00
N GLU A 180 12.80 3.49 -11.29
CA GLU A 180 12.85 2.14 -11.89
C GLU A 180 14.01 1.31 -11.34
N THR A 181 15.20 1.89 -11.21
CA THR A 181 16.36 1.18 -10.63
C THR A 181 16.09 0.76 -9.19
N ILE A 182 15.53 1.65 -8.36
CA ILE A 182 15.18 1.31 -6.98
C ILE A 182 14.09 0.22 -6.94
N GLN A 183 13.13 0.27 -7.85
CA GLN A 183 12.11 -0.77 -7.99
C GLN A 183 12.72 -2.13 -8.28
N GLU A 184 13.64 -2.19 -9.24
CA GLU A 184 14.35 -3.42 -9.61
C GLU A 184 15.15 -3.95 -8.42
N GLU A 185 15.90 -3.10 -7.72
CA GLU A 185 16.69 -3.49 -6.56
C GLU A 185 15.85 -4.09 -5.43
N PHE A 186 14.74 -3.45 -5.04
CA PHE A 186 13.83 -4.04 -4.05
C PHE A 186 13.16 -5.31 -4.56
N SER A 187 12.72 -5.34 -5.83
CA SER A 187 12.04 -6.51 -6.40
C SER A 187 12.95 -7.74 -6.44
N ASN A 188 14.23 -7.56 -6.79
CA ASN A 188 15.24 -8.61 -6.85
C ASN A 188 15.41 -9.35 -5.51
N VAL A 189 15.30 -8.63 -4.39
CA VAL A 189 15.41 -9.26 -3.07
C VAL A 189 14.05 -9.78 -2.59
N LEU A 190 12.99 -8.97 -2.75
CA LEU A 190 11.65 -9.29 -2.23
C LEU A 190 10.99 -10.49 -2.91
N VAL A 191 11.34 -10.80 -4.17
CA VAL A 191 10.84 -12.00 -4.86
C VAL A 191 11.15 -13.29 -4.10
N THR A 192 12.27 -13.34 -3.38
CA THR A 192 12.64 -14.50 -2.56
C THR A 192 11.75 -14.66 -1.32
N PHE A 193 11.04 -13.60 -0.92
CA PHE A 193 10.09 -13.60 0.18
C PHE A 193 8.63 -13.68 -0.25
N CYS A 194 8.25 -13.16 -1.43
CA CYS A 194 6.92 -13.32 -2.02
C CYS A 194 6.89 -12.82 -3.48
N GLY A 195 6.17 -13.52 -4.37
CA GLY A 195 5.98 -13.10 -5.78
C GLY A 195 5.09 -11.85 -5.97
N SER A 196 4.34 -11.44 -4.95
CA SER A 196 3.55 -10.19 -4.95
C SER A 196 3.63 -9.52 -3.57
N PHE A 197 4.58 -8.58 -3.45
CA PHE A 197 4.87 -7.90 -2.20
C PHE A 197 4.10 -6.57 -2.10
N ASN A 198 3.20 -6.49 -1.13
CA ASN A 198 2.23 -5.40 -1.05
C ASN A 198 2.40 -4.50 0.19
N TYR A 199 3.43 -4.72 1.01
CA TYR A 199 3.69 -3.95 2.23
C TYR A 199 4.67 -2.80 2.02
N LEU A 200 5.19 -2.66 0.81
CA LEU A 200 6.02 -1.56 0.36
C LEU A 200 5.51 -1.08 -1.00
N ARG A 201 5.35 0.23 -1.14
CA ARG A 201 5.04 0.91 -2.39
C ARG A 201 6.08 1.97 -2.64
N LEU A 202 6.54 2.04 -3.88
CA LEU A 202 7.44 3.07 -4.35
C LEU A 202 6.62 4.16 -5.02
N ARG A 203 6.94 5.43 -4.75
CA ARG A 203 6.28 6.56 -5.38
C ARG A 203 7.30 7.53 -5.94
N GLU A 204 7.30 7.70 -7.25
CA GLU A 204 8.11 8.74 -7.86
C GLU A 204 7.60 10.13 -7.47
N GLY A 205 8.52 11.02 -7.15
CA GLY A 205 8.20 12.38 -6.80
C GLY A 205 9.34 13.35 -7.08
N ASN A 206 9.05 14.63 -6.90
CA ASN A 206 10.06 15.68 -6.86
C ASN A 206 10.75 15.65 -5.49
N VAL A 207 11.35 14.52 -5.13
CA VAL A 207 12.22 14.42 -3.96
C VAL A 207 13.64 14.69 -4.47
N PRO A 208 14.41 15.59 -3.83
CA PRO A 208 15.81 15.75 -4.18
C PRO A 208 16.50 14.38 -4.09
N ASP A 209 17.42 14.09 -5.01
CA ASP A 209 18.25 12.90 -4.90
C ASP A 209 18.81 12.85 -3.48
N LEU A 210 18.42 11.82 -2.72
CA LEU A 210 18.98 11.58 -1.39
C LEU A 210 20.49 11.51 -1.62
N LYS A 211 21.23 12.46 -1.03
CA LYS A 211 22.64 12.70 -1.37
C LYS A 211 23.39 11.37 -1.43
N PRO A 212 23.95 10.97 -2.58
CA PRO A 212 24.42 9.60 -2.83
C PRO A 212 25.65 9.17 -2.01
N ASN A 213 26.03 9.91 -0.96
CA ASN A 213 27.25 9.71 -0.19
C ASN A 213 27.09 10.04 1.30
N ILE A 214 25.87 10.05 1.86
CA ILE A 214 25.76 10.10 3.32
C ILE A 214 26.24 8.74 3.84
N PRO A 215 27.32 8.67 4.63
CA PRO A 215 27.77 7.40 5.19
C PRO A 215 26.61 6.77 5.97
N PRO A 216 26.43 5.43 5.92
CA PRO A 216 25.39 4.73 6.68
C PRO A 216 25.33 5.14 8.17
N VAL A 217 26.48 5.52 8.73
CA VAL A 217 26.68 5.99 10.10
C VAL A 217 25.96 7.31 10.43
N CYS A 218 25.66 8.13 9.43
CA CYS A 218 24.99 9.43 9.61
C CYS A 218 23.46 9.35 9.50
N LEU A 219 22.91 8.21 9.09
CA LEU A 219 21.47 8.02 8.93
C LEU A 219 20.85 7.55 10.26
N LYS A 220 19.75 8.19 10.62
CA LYS A 220 18.98 7.92 11.84
C LYS A 220 17.55 7.49 11.48
N PRO A 221 17.39 6.36 10.75
CA PRO A 221 16.09 5.92 10.27
C PRO A 221 15.17 5.67 11.46
N SER A 222 13.96 6.24 11.42
CA SER A 222 12.93 6.01 12.43
C SER A 222 11.95 4.91 12.05
N VAL A 223 11.99 4.41 10.81
CA VAL A 223 11.12 3.34 10.31
C VAL A 223 11.96 2.28 9.60
N SER A 224 11.68 1.00 9.84
CA SER A 224 12.26 -0.12 9.09
C SER A 224 11.20 -1.14 8.68
N LEU A 225 11.55 -1.97 7.70
CA LEU A 225 10.72 -3.07 7.22
C LEU A 225 11.50 -4.38 7.36
N THR A 226 11.02 -5.30 8.18
CA THR A 226 11.69 -6.57 8.46
C THR A 226 10.86 -7.75 7.97
N LEU A 227 11.49 -8.64 7.21
CA LEU A 227 10.88 -9.88 6.74
C LEU A 227 11.14 -11.00 7.75
N LEU A 228 10.06 -11.65 8.18
CA LEU A 228 10.09 -12.73 9.15
C LEU A 228 9.99 -14.06 8.40
N PHE A 229 11.09 -14.77 8.30
CA PHE A 229 11.15 -16.09 7.70
C PHE A 229 10.88 -17.14 8.76
N SER A 230 9.95 -18.05 8.48
CA SER A 230 9.69 -19.19 9.35
C SER A 230 10.88 -20.14 9.39
N LYS A 231 10.91 -21.05 10.37
CA LYS A 231 11.87 -22.18 10.39
C LYS A 231 11.83 -23.03 9.12
N ARG A 232 10.72 -23.01 8.37
CA ARG A 232 10.53 -23.75 7.12
C ARG A 232 11.09 -22.99 5.92
N ALA A 233 11.05 -21.66 5.95
CA ALA A 233 11.50 -20.80 4.87
C ALA A 233 13.01 -20.43 4.93
N GLN A 234 13.84 -21.22 5.62
CA GLN A 234 15.24 -20.87 5.85
C GLN A 234 16.07 -20.82 4.57
N ARG A 235 15.81 -21.71 3.62
CA ARG A 235 16.47 -21.66 2.31
C ARG A 235 16.19 -20.32 1.59
N ASN A 236 14.99 -19.78 1.75
CA ASN A 236 14.64 -18.48 1.18
C ASN A 236 15.29 -17.34 1.97
N ALA A 237 15.38 -17.44 3.30
CA ALA A 237 16.11 -16.50 4.12
C ALA A 237 17.61 -16.46 3.76
N GLU A 238 18.21 -17.62 3.49
CA GLU A 238 19.59 -17.75 3.03
C GLU A 238 19.78 -17.15 1.64
N LYS A 239 18.89 -17.44 0.69
CA LYS A 239 18.88 -16.80 -0.65
C LYS A 239 18.77 -15.27 -0.53
N PHE A 240 17.83 -14.78 0.29
CA PHE A 240 17.62 -13.36 0.57
C PHE A 240 18.90 -12.72 1.13
N ASN A 241 19.49 -13.33 2.16
CA ASN A 241 20.70 -12.84 2.80
C ASN A 241 21.92 -12.89 1.85
N ALA A 242 22.02 -13.90 0.99
CA ALA A 242 23.11 -14.03 0.02
C ALA A 242 23.05 -12.93 -1.06
N ILE A 243 21.86 -12.55 -1.51
CA ILE A 243 21.66 -11.40 -2.42
C ILE A 243 22.12 -10.11 -1.73
N LEU A 244 21.66 -9.87 -0.50
CA LEU A 244 22.00 -8.66 0.24
C LEU A 244 23.49 -8.55 0.59
N SER A 245 24.12 -9.66 0.97
CA SER A 245 25.52 -9.71 1.41
C SER A 245 26.51 -9.97 0.26
N GLY A 246 26.04 -10.05 -0.98
CA GLY A 246 26.88 -10.30 -2.16
C GLY A 246 27.94 -9.22 -2.35
N LYS A 247 29.10 -9.59 -2.90
CA LYS A 247 30.26 -8.68 -3.09
C LYS A 247 29.91 -7.43 -3.91
N ASP A 248 29.11 -7.60 -4.96
CA ASP A 248 28.67 -6.53 -5.86
C ASP A 248 27.28 -5.99 -5.49
N SER A 249 26.77 -6.36 -4.31
CA SER A 249 25.46 -5.91 -3.84
C SER A 249 25.43 -4.39 -3.63
N PRO A 250 24.36 -3.71 -4.07
CA PRO A 250 24.14 -2.31 -3.75
C PRO A 250 23.64 -2.13 -2.31
N TRP A 251 23.44 -3.21 -1.56
CA TRP A 251 23.04 -3.18 -0.15
C TRP A 251 24.25 -3.15 0.76
N VAL A 252 24.13 -2.44 1.89
CA VAL A 252 25.15 -2.34 2.93
C VAL A 252 24.52 -2.70 4.25
N ARG A 253 25.20 -3.54 5.03
CA ARG A 253 24.78 -3.88 6.37
C ARG A 253 24.71 -2.64 7.25
N TYR A 254 23.55 -2.44 7.87
CA TYR A 254 23.29 -1.38 8.81
C TYR A 254 23.31 -1.96 10.22
N GLU A 255 24.18 -1.43 11.07
CA GLU A 255 24.25 -1.82 12.47
C GLU A 255 23.50 -0.77 13.30
N PRO A 256 22.29 -1.09 13.80
CA PRO A 256 21.60 -0.19 14.70
C PRO A 256 22.36 -0.11 16.04
N PRO A 257 22.16 0.95 16.84
CA PRO A 257 22.76 1.03 18.18
C PRO A 257 22.45 -0.22 19.01
N ASP A 258 23.43 -0.73 19.78
CA ASP A 258 23.28 -2.00 20.51
C ASP A 258 22.04 -2.05 21.41
N VAL A 259 21.65 -0.91 21.97
CA VAL A 259 20.46 -0.75 22.82
C VAL A 259 19.15 -1.11 22.12
N VAL A 260 19.06 -1.01 20.80
CA VAL A 260 17.85 -1.33 20.02
C VAL A 260 17.98 -2.54 19.12
N ARG A 261 19.12 -3.24 19.18
CA ARG A 261 19.33 -4.41 18.35
C ARG A 261 18.28 -5.47 18.71
N VAL A 262 17.40 -5.78 17.76
CA VAL A 262 16.46 -6.88 17.90
C VAL A 262 17.26 -8.19 17.74
N PRO A 263 17.09 -9.17 18.63
CA PRO A 263 17.79 -10.45 18.53
C PRO A 263 17.57 -11.10 17.16
N PHE A 264 18.66 -11.59 16.55
CA PHE A 264 18.68 -12.29 15.25
C PHE A 264 18.25 -11.46 14.03
N GLU A 265 17.96 -10.16 14.21
CA GLU A 265 17.66 -9.26 13.10
C GLU A 265 18.95 -8.79 12.43
N GLN A 266 18.96 -8.86 11.10
CA GLN A 266 20.00 -8.26 10.28
C GLN A 266 19.36 -7.18 9.41
N LEU A 267 19.89 -5.96 9.47
CA LEU A 267 19.37 -4.80 8.73
C LEU A 267 20.33 -4.41 7.61
N PHE A 268 19.78 -3.97 6.49
CA PHE A 268 20.50 -3.55 5.30
C PHE A 268 19.91 -2.25 4.74
N LEU A 269 20.77 -1.41 4.18
CA LEU A 269 20.41 -0.16 3.51
C LEU A 269 20.85 -0.21 2.05
N LEU A 270 20.02 0.31 1.15
CA LEU A 270 20.40 0.48 -0.25
C LEU A 270 21.33 1.70 -0.37
N LYS A 271 22.54 1.54 -0.94
CA LYS A 271 23.58 2.61 -1.03
C LYS A 271 23.03 3.91 -1.62
N ASN A 272 22.21 3.80 -2.66
CA ASN A 272 21.67 4.94 -3.40
C ASN A 272 20.28 5.38 -2.92
N HIS A 273 19.70 4.69 -1.93
CA HIS A 273 18.41 5.05 -1.32
C HIS A 273 18.32 4.52 0.10
N SER A 274 18.98 5.22 1.00
CA SER A 274 19.23 4.76 2.36
C SER A 274 18.14 5.18 3.36
N ALA A 275 16.94 5.47 2.87
CA ALA A 275 15.83 5.95 3.68
C ALA A 275 15.11 4.84 4.47
N LEU A 276 15.12 3.61 3.95
CA LEU A 276 14.42 2.47 4.54
C LEU A 276 15.37 1.30 4.81
N PRO A 277 15.71 1.01 6.07
CA PRO A 277 16.34 -0.24 6.44
C PRO A 277 15.42 -1.42 6.12
N LEU A 278 15.94 -2.37 5.36
CA LEU A 278 15.33 -3.66 5.07
C LEU A 278 15.94 -4.72 5.98
N GLY A 279 15.12 -5.38 6.77
CA GLY A 279 15.51 -6.38 7.75
C GLY A 279 15.17 -7.80 7.34
N LEU A 280 15.91 -8.76 7.90
CA LEU A 280 15.54 -10.16 7.89
C LEU A 280 15.67 -10.78 9.29
N ILE A 281 14.72 -11.62 9.66
CA ILE A 281 14.80 -12.52 10.81
C ILE A 281 14.53 -13.93 10.30
N SER A 282 15.49 -14.83 10.53
CA SER A 282 15.40 -16.24 10.19
C SER A 282 14.88 -17.06 11.39
N GLY A 283 14.12 -18.11 11.10
CA GLY A 283 13.67 -19.06 12.12
C GLY A 283 12.59 -18.54 13.06
N ASN A 284 11.85 -17.51 12.65
CA ASN A 284 10.73 -16.99 13.43
C ASN A 284 9.61 -18.04 13.54
N ASP A 285 8.85 -18.02 14.63
CA ASP A 285 7.75 -18.98 14.79
C ASP A 285 6.57 -18.67 13.85
N VAL A 286 6.37 -17.39 13.51
CA VAL A 286 5.30 -16.92 12.62
C VAL A 286 5.92 -16.18 11.43
N PRO A 287 5.73 -16.62 10.18
CA PRO A 287 6.21 -15.85 9.03
C PRO A 287 5.37 -14.59 8.82
N GLY A 288 5.97 -13.58 8.22
CA GLY A 288 5.27 -12.34 7.90
C GLY A 288 6.19 -11.14 7.74
N VAL A 289 5.61 -9.96 7.89
CA VAL A 289 6.28 -8.68 7.74
C VAL A 289 6.09 -7.86 9.02
N ARG A 290 7.19 -7.28 9.48
CA ARG A 290 7.21 -6.35 10.61
C ARG A 290 7.56 -4.96 10.09
N ILE A 291 6.70 -3.99 10.35
CA ILE A 291 7.03 -2.57 10.19
C ILE A 291 7.44 -2.07 11.58
N SER A 292 8.67 -1.59 11.73
CA SER A 292 9.17 -1.11 13.02
C SER A 292 9.29 0.41 13.02
N VAL A 293 8.85 1.06 14.11
CA VAL A 293 8.99 2.50 14.34
C VAL A 293 9.87 2.70 15.58
N MET A 294 11.06 3.26 15.37
CA MET A 294 12.06 3.55 16.41
C MET A 294 11.91 4.99 16.88
N PHE A 295 11.95 5.20 18.20
CA PHE A 295 11.75 6.52 18.78
C PHE A 295 12.24 6.61 20.24
N SER A 296 12.50 7.81 20.74
CA SER A 296 13.13 8.03 22.06
C SER A 296 12.37 8.92 23.03
N THR A 297 11.24 9.49 22.63
CA THR A 297 10.43 10.38 23.48
C THR A 297 8.94 10.06 23.31
N LYS A 298 8.09 10.50 24.26
CA LYS A 298 6.63 10.39 24.13
C LYS A 298 6.10 8.94 23.98
N LYS A 299 6.62 8.01 24.79
CA LYS A 299 6.26 6.58 24.78
C LYS A 299 4.75 6.34 24.86
N GLU A 300 4.10 6.96 25.83
CA GLU A 300 2.68 6.76 26.10
C GLU A 300 1.81 7.35 24.98
N GLU A 301 2.15 8.56 24.50
CA GLU A 301 1.45 9.19 23.37
C GLU A 301 1.60 8.38 22.08
N MET A 302 2.79 7.84 21.81
CA MET A 302 3.05 6.98 20.65
C MET A 302 2.25 5.68 20.72
N ALA A 303 2.23 5.05 21.90
CA ALA A 303 1.42 3.84 22.12
C ALA A 303 -0.05 4.14 21.86
N GLU A 304 -0.59 5.20 22.45
CA GLU A 304 -2.00 5.58 22.28
C GLU A 304 -2.34 5.93 20.82
N PHE A 305 -1.48 6.69 20.16
CA PHE A 305 -1.65 7.07 18.76
C PHE A 305 -1.81 5.84 17.84
N TYR A 306 -0.88 4.88 17.92
CA TYR A 306 -0.95 3.68 17.08
C TYR A 306 -2.03 2.70 17.56
N ARG A 307 -2.44 2.71 18.82
CA ARG A 307 -3.61 1.96 19.30
C ARG A 307 -4.89 2.46 18.63
N VAL A 308 -5.08 3.78 18.55
CA VAL A 308 -6.22 4.41 17.87
C VAL A 308 -6.20 4.10 16.37
N LEU A 309 -5.05 4.28 15.70
CA LEU A 309 -4.94 4.03 14.26
C LEU A 309 -5.20 2.57 13.87
N THR A 310 -4.65 1.63 14.64
CA THR A 310 -4.72 0.21 14.30
C THR A 310 -6.00 -0.44 14.81
N GLY A 311 -6.63 0.13 15.85
CA GLY A 311 -7.73 -0.48 16.58
C GLY A 311 -7.36 -1.81 17.25
N LYS A 312 -6.05 -2.08 17.44
CA LYS A 312 -5.54 -3.33 18.00
C LYS A 312 -5.01 -3.13 19.43
N THR A 313 -5.10 -4.18 20.23
CA THR A 313 -4.44 -4.21 21.55
C THR A 313 -2.99 -4.66 21.37
N PRO A 314 -2.00 -3.92 21.89
CA PRO A 314 -0.61 -4.28 21.71
C PRO A 314 -0.15 -5.38 22.68
N VAL A 315 0.87 -6.11 22.27
CA VAL A 315 1.70 -6.93 23.14
C VAL A 315 2.94 -6.13 23.53
N CYS A 316 3.08 -5.85 24.83
CA CYS A 316 4.22 -5.09 25.36
C CYS A 316 5.29 -6.02 25.90
N ARG A 317 6.55 -5.76 25.57
CA ARG A 317 7.74 -6.42 26.13
C ARG A 317 8.78 -5.37 26.46
N SER A 318 9.62 -5.64 27.45
CA SER A 318 10.78 -4.80 27.74
C SER A 318 11.99 -5.69 27.97
N ASP A 319 13.16 -5.25 27.52
CA ASP A 319 14.41 -5.95 27.76
C ASP A 319 15.15 -5.38 28.99
N LYS A 320 16.33 -5.94 29.26
CA LYS A 320 17.19 -5.50 30.37
C LYS A 320 17.92 -4.18 30.09
N THR A 321 17.93 -3.71 28.83
CA THR A 321 18.63 -2.49 28.41
C THR A 321 17.75 -1.24 28.51
N GLY A 322 16.49 -1.42 28.94
CA GLY A 322 15.50 -0.35 29.03
C GLY A 322 14.70 -0.14 27.75
N THR A 323 14.92 -0.98 26.73
CA THR A 323 14.17 -0.94 25.48
C THR A 323 12.80 -1.56 25.67
N SER A 324 11.78 -0.85 25.23
CA SER A 324 10.39 -1.30 25.25
C SER A 324 9.91 -1.55 23.82
N TYR A 325 9.33 -2.73 23.61
CA TYR A 325 8.74 -3.17 22.36
C TYR A 325 7.22 -3.23 22.54
N ILE A 326 6.49 -2.50 21.71
CA ILE A 326 5.02 -2.45 21.71
C ILE A 326 4.55 -2.96 20.35
N ILE A 327 3.98 -4.16 20.31
CA ILE A 327 3.71 -4.87 19.05
C ILE A 327 2.21 -4.93 18.81
N TYR A 328 1.74 -4.34 17.70
CA TYR A 328 0.36 -4.39 17.24
C TYR A 328 0.20 -5.47 16.15
N PRO A 329 -0.58 -6.53 16.39
CA PRO A 329 -0.88 -7.55 15.38
C PRO A 329 -1.94 -7.03 14.40
N ILE A 330 -1.48 -6.34 13.34
CA ILE A 330 -2.35 -5.67 12.37
C ILE A 330 -3.17 -6.69 11.57
N ALA A 331 -2.50 -7.75 11.11
CA ALA A 331 -3.09 -8.89 10.40
C ALA A 331 -2.27 -10.16 10.64
N THR A 332 -2.76 -11.32 10.19
CA THR A 332 -2.16 -12.66 10.42
C THR A 332 -0.65 -12.75 10.13
N HIS A 333 -0.16 -11.95 9.17
CA HIS A 333 1.25 -11.93 8.76
C HIS A 333 1.82 -10.50 8.71
N LEU A 334 1.21 -9.56 9.41
CA LEU A 334 1.65 -8.17 9.46
C LEU A 334 1.58 -7.66 10.89
N GLU A 335 2.73 -7.23 11.40
CA GLU A 335 2.83 -6.57 12.70
C GLU A 335 3.47 -5.18 12.57
N LEU A 336 2.98 -4.26 13.39
CA LEU A 336 3.59 -2.95 13.60
C LEU A 336 4.25 -2.95 14.98
N GLN A 337 5.56 -2.75 15.04
CA GLN A 337 6.33 -2.74 16.27
C GLN A 337 6.83 -1.33 16.58
N LEU A 338 6.50 -0.80 17.74
CA LEU A 338 7.13 0.42 18.26
C LEU A 338 8.31 0.01 19.14
N ILE A 339 9.49 0.57 18.86
CA ILE A 339 10.73 0.34 19.61
C ILE A 339 11.10 1.64 20.31
N TYR A 340 10.85 1.67 21.62
CA TYR A 340 11.19 2.80 22.47
C TYR A 340 12.48 2.54 23.23
N ASN A 341 13.44 3.46 23.13
CA ASN A 341 14.50 3.60 24.11
C ASN A 341 14.95 5.06 24.16
N SER A 342 15.05 5.62 25.37
CA SER A 342 15.36 7.03 25.61
C SER A 342 16.75 7.46 25.11
N THR A 343 17.66 6.50 24.87
CA THR A 343 19.02 6.80 24.39
C THR A 343 19.15 6.73 22.86
N ILE A 344 18.08 6.41 22.13
CA ILE A 344 18.13 6.37 20.67
C ILE A 344 18.12 7.79 20.12
N HIS A 345 19.00 8.04 19.15
CA HIS A 345 18.91 9.23 18.32
C HIS A 345 18.24 8.87 16.99
N THR A 346 16.93 9.09 16.90
CA THR A 346 16.19 9.06 15.63
C THR A 346 15.99 10.47 15.10
N ASP A 347 15.85 10.62 13.78
CA ASP A 347 15.39 11.88 13.19
C ASP A 347 14.12 11.63 12.33
N PRO A 348 12.93 11.60 12.97
CA PRO A 348 11.68 11.39 12.27
C PRO A 348 11.39 12.45 11.19
N SER A 349 11.91 13.66 11.38
CA SER A 349 11.65 14.80 10.48
C SER A 349 12.39 14.72 9.15
N SER A 350 13.54 14.03 9.11
CA SER A 350 14.26 13.72 7.88
C SER A 350 13.83 12.39 7.26
N ASN A 351 12.96 11.62 7.92
CA ASN A 351 12.44 10.38 7.36
C ASN A 351 11.46 10.69 6.21
N VAL A 352 11.83 10.22 5.02
CA VAL A 352 11.00 10.36 3.81
C VAL A 352 9.96 9.25 3.68
N VAL A 353 10.07 8.18 4.48
CA VAL A 353 9.12 7.06 4.50
C VAL A 353 7.79 7.51 5.11
N THR A 354 6.69 7.17 4.45
CA THR A 354 5.33 7.41 4.94
C THR A 354 4.71 6.08 5.38
N ILE A 355 4.15 6.04 6.59
CA ILE A 355 3.38 4.87 7.06
C ILE A 355 1.93 5.06 6.62
N CYS A 356 1.44 4.16 5.79
CA CYS A 356 0.08 4.20 5.26
C CYS A 356 -0.80 3.23 6.04
N VAL A 357 -1.89 3.72 6.64
CA VAL A 357 -2.82 2.92 7.45
C VAL A 357 -4.24 3.02 6.90
N ARG A 358 -4.86 1.85 6.70
CA ARG A 358 -6.28 1.77 6.36
C ARG A 358 -7.11 2.09 7.60
N ILE A 359 -8.03 3.03 7.46
CA ILE A 359 -9.00 3.37 8.51
C ILE A 359 -10.42 3.17 8.00
N ALA A 360 -11.36 2.94 8.91
CA ALA A 360 -12.78 2.85 8.57
C ALA A 360 -13.42 4.24 8.48
N ASP A 361 -13.04 5.15 9.37
CA ASP A 361 -13.70 6.43 9.57
C ASP A 361 -12.70 7.49 10.05
N HIS A 362 -12.42 8.47 9.19
CA HIS A 362 -11.44 9.51 9.45
C HIS A 362 -11.90 10.51 10.52
N GLU A 363 -13.20 10.75 10.66
CA GLU A 363 -13.72 11.69 11.67
C GLU A 363 -13.57 11.11 13.07
N LYS A 364 -13.85 9.81 13.23
CA LYS A 364 -13.61 9.10 14.50
C LYS A 364 -12.14 9.09 14.88
N VAL A 365 -11.25 8.83 13.91
CA VAL A 365 -9.80 8.85 14.14
C VAL A 365 -9.33 10.25 14.53
N SER A 366 -9.72 11.29 13.78
CA SER A 366 -9.42 12.69 14.08
C SER A 366 -9.84 13.08 15.50
N THR A 367 -11.07 12.70 15.88
CA THR A 367 -11.63 12.98 17.21
C THR A 367 -10.87 12.24 18.31
N ALA A 368 -10.58 10.94 18.13
CA ALA A 368 -9.90 10.12 19.12
C ALA A 368 -8.42 10.50 19.32
N LEU A 369 -7.75 10.98 18.26
CA LEU A 369 -6.38 11.47 18.33
C LEU A 369 -6.29 12.91 18.87
N HIS A 370 -7.41 13.62 18.97
CA HIS A 370 -7.45 15.06 19.26
C HIS A 370 -6.53 15.88 18.33
N GLN A 371 -6.39 15.44 17.07
CA GLN A 371 -5.47 16.02 16.10
C GLN A 371 -6.15 16.20 14.74
N PRO A 372 -6.03 17.38 14.09
CA PRO A 372 -6.62 17.59 12.78
C PRO A 372 -5.93 16.73 11.73
N LEU A 373 -6.74 16.11 10.87
CA LEU A 373 -6.28 15.39 9.69
C LEU A 373 -6.30 16.33 8.48
N THR A 374 -5.19 16.39 7.73
CA THR A 374 -5.13 17.20 6.51
C THR A 374 -5.63 16.37 5.34
N SER A 375 -6.73 16.77 4.70
CA SER A 375 -7.20 16.11 3.48
C SER A 375 -6.24 16.39 2.33
N ILE A 376 -5.65 15.35 1.74
CA ILE A 376 -4.76 15.46 0.57
C ILE A 376 -5.55 15.16 -0.70
N ASP A 377 -6.43 14.16 -0.62
CA ASP A 377 -7.33 13.77 -1.70
C ASP A 377 -8.57 13.05 -1.14
N THR A 378 -9.49 12.73 -2.02
CA THR A 378 -10.70 11.96 -1.75
C THR A 378 -10.32 10.63 -1.11
N GLY A 379 -10.78 10.39 0.12
CA GLY A 379 -10.47 9.17 0.86
C GLY A 379 -9.04 9.05 1.37
N HIS A 380 -8.25 10.13 1.34
CA HIS A 380 -6.85 10.15 1.78
C HIS A 380 -6.54 11.38 2.65
N TRP A 381 -5.98 11.12 3.83
CA TRP A 381 -5.60 12.16 4.79
C TRP A 381 -4.17 11.98 5.25
N GLU A 382 -3.55 13.07 5.67
CA GLU A 382 -2.20 13.10 6.23
C GLU A 382 -2.21 13.64 7.65
N THR A 383 -1.33 13.08 8.46
CA THR A 383 -1.00 13.54 9.81
C THR A 383 0.44 13.14 10.13
N CYS A 384 0.92 13.50 11.33
CA CYS A 384 2.17 13.00 11.87
C CYS A 384 1.91 12.29 13.19
N ASP A 385 2.69 11.26 13.47
CA ASP A 385 2.71 10.68 14.80
C ASP A 385 3.36 11.65 15.82
N PRO A 386 3.25 11.38 17.14
CA PRO A 386 3.73 12.30 18.19
C PRO A 386 5.21 12.69 18.10
N VAL A 387 6.04 11.92 17.41
CA VAL A 387 7.48 12.20 17.22
C VAL A 387 7.81 12.75 15.84
N GLY A 388 6.82 12.86 14.94
CA GLY A 388 6.93 13.54 13.66
C GLY A 388 7.08 12.63 12.43
N ASN A 389 6.90 11.30 12.56
CA ASN A 389 6.85 10.44 11.38
C ASN A 389 5.59 10.73 10.55
N ARG A 390 5.72 10.69 9.23
CA ARG A 390 4.60 10.96 8.32
C ARG A 390 3.65 9.76 8.28
N ILE A 391 2.37 10.04 8.53
CA ILE A 391 1.31 9.05 8.51
C ILE A 391 0.29 9.44 7.45
N ARG A 392 -0.04 8.50 6.57
CA ARG A 392 -1.13 8.66 5.61
C ARG A 392 -2.25 7.69 5.96
N LEU A 393 -3.46 8.22 6.05
CA LEU A 393 -4.67 7.47 6.33
C LEU A 393 -5.47 7.34 5.04
N PHE A 394 -6.05 6.18 4.80
CA PHE A 394 -6.91 5.99 3.65
C PHE A 394 -8.15 5.14 3.98
N THR A 395 -9.26 5.48 3.33
CA THR A 395 -10.52 4.75 3.37
C THR A 395 -10.78 4.17 1.98
N PRO A 396 -10.94 2.85 1.80
CA PRO A 396 -11.28 2.30 0.49
C PRO A 396 -12.69 2.74 0.04
N PHE A 397 -12.96 2.59 -1.24
CA PHE A 397 -14.30 2.62 -1.81
C PHE A 397 -15.03 1.34 -1.44
N GLU A 398 -16.13 1.46 -0.68
CA GLU A 398 -16.91 0.31 -0.17
C GLU A 398 -18.15 0.01 -1.01
#